data_AF-A0A9E6ESX9-F1
#
_entry.id   AF-A0A9E6ESX9-F1
#
_cell.length_a   1.000
_cell.length_b   1.000
_cell.length_c   1.000
_cell.angle_alpha   90.00
_cell.angle_beta   90.00
_cell.angle_gamma   90.00
#
_symmetry.space_group_name_H-M   'P 1'
#
loop_
_entity.id
_entity.type
_entity.pdbx_description
1 polymer ?
#
loop_
_entity_poly.entity_id
_entity_poly.type
_entity_poly.pdbx_seq_one_letter_code
_entity_poly.pdbx_strand_id
1 'polypeptide(L)'
;MKRVVLFLLTNLAVMLVLSISARILGVDRFLTGNGLNMGMLLAFAALIGFGGSFISLMMSKTMAKWSTGARVIKSPANQDEAWLVESVRRLSTKAGFAMPEVAIYDGAPNAFA
;
A
#
# COMPACT_ATOMS: atom_id res chain seq x y z
N MET A 1 18.93 -21.05 -23.27
CA MET A 1 18.39 -22.06 -22.33
C MET A 1 18.06 -21.50 -20.94
N LYS A 2 19.01 -20.89 -20.21
CA LYS A 2 18.77 -20.37 -18.83
C LYS A 2 17.55 -19.44 -18.69
N ARG A 3 17.34 -18.52 -19.64
CA ARG A 3 16.18 -17.60 -19.63
C ARG A 3 14.84 -18.31 -19.78
N VAL A 4 14.77 -19.35 -20.63
CA VAL A 4 13.56 -20.15 -20.87
C VAL A 4 13.24 -21.01 -19.65
N VAL A 5 14.24 -21.64 -19.06
CA VAL A 5 14.08 -22.46 -17.84
C VAL A 5 13.61 -21.60 -16.66
N LEU A 6 14.24 -20.43 -16.44
CA LEU A 6 13.82 -19.50 -15.39
C LEU A 6 12.40 -18.98 -15.64
N PHE A 7 12.06 -18.62 -16.88
CA PHE A 7 10.70 -18.22 -17.24
C PHE A 7 9.67 -19.29 -16.87
N LEU A 8 9.92 -20.56 -17.24
CA LEU A 8 9.01 -21.66 -16.94
C LEU A 8 8.88 -21.91 -15.44
N LEU A 9 10.00 -21.95 -14.71
CA LEU A 9 10.01 -22.15 -13.25
C LEU A 9 9.25 -21.04 -12.52
N THR A 10 9.46 -19.78 -12.88
CA THR A 10 8.76 -18.65 -12.27
C THR A 10 7.26 -18.73 -12.54
N ASN A 11 6.84 -19.05 -13.76
CA ASN A 11 5.42 -19.22 -14.06
C ASN A 11 4.81 -20.39 -13.26
N LEU A 12 5.51 -21.52 -13.15
CA LEU A 12 5.05 -22.66 -12.36
C LEU A 12 4.91 -22.31 -10.86
N ALA A 13 5.89 -21.60 -10.31
CA ALA A 13 5.86 -21.14 -8.94
C ALA A 13 4.70 -20.17 -8.69
N VAL A 14 4.46 -19.22 -9.61
CA VAL A 14 3.32 -18.30 -9.55
C VAL A 14 1.99 -19.06 -9.59
N MET A 15 1.84 -20.02 -10.51
CA MET A 15 0.65 -20.87 -10.60
C MET A 15 0.39 -21.65 -9.31
N LEU A 16 1.44 -22.17 -8.67
CA LEU A 16 1.35 -22.91 -7.41
C LEU A 16 0.90 -22.00 -6.26
N VAL A 17 1.50 -20.81 -6.14
CA VAL A 17 1.13 -19.82 -5.13
C VAL A 17 -0.33 -19.39 -5.32
N LEU A 18 -0.73 -19.04 -6.55
CA LEU A 18 -2.11 -18.66 -6.86
C LEU A 18 -3.10 -19.79 -6.51
N SER A 19 -2.74 -21.04 -6.81
CA SER A 19 -3.59 -22.21 -6.50
C SER A 19 -3.77 -22.41 -5.00
N ILE A 20 -2.71 -22.24 -4.20
CA ILE A 20 -2.77 -22.34 -2.73
C ILE A 20 -3.60 -21.18 -2.16
N SER A 21 -3.35 -19.94 -2.60
CA SER A 21 -4.08 -18.77 -2.16
C SER A 21 -5.57 -18.85 -2.51
N ALA A 22 -5.91 -19.31 -3.72
CA ALA A 22 -7.29 -19.52 -4.16
C ALA A 22 -8.01 -20.54 -3.27
N ARG A 23 -7.34 -21.64 -2.89
CA ARG A 23 -7.88 -22.64 -1.96
C ARG A 23 -8.09 -22.10 -0.55
N ILE A 24 -7.12 -21.39 0.00
CA ILE A 24 -7.21 -20.80 1.35
C ILE A 24 -8.37 -19.80 1.43
N LEU A 25 -8.54 -18.99 0.38
CA LEU A 25 -9.60 -17.99 0.32
C LEU A 25 -10.95 -18.57 -0.16
N GLY A 26 -11.01 -19.86 -0.49
CA GLY A 26 -12.24 -20.58 -0.82
C GLY A 26 -12.79 -20.33 -2.23
N VAL A 27 -11.94 -19.91 -3.18
CA VAL A 27 -12.34 -19.64 -4.58
C VAL A 27 -12.87 -20.88 -5.29
N ASP A 28 -12.38 -22.07 -4.92
CA ASP A 28 -12.84 -23.34 -5.48
C ASP A 28 -14.34 -23.62 -5.19
N ARG A 29 -14.93 -22.97 -4.17
CA ARG A 29 -16.36 -23.11 -3.86
C ARG A 29 -17.27 -22.42 -4.88
N PHE A 30 -16.71 -21.57 -5.73
CA PHE A 30 -17.44 -20.85 -6.77
C PHE A 30 -17.50 -21.61 -8.10
N LEU A 31 -16.83 -22.78 -8.18
CA LEU A 31 -17.01 -23.78 -9.23
C LEU A 31 -18.25 -24.62 -8.90
N THR A 32 -19.36 -24.38 -9.61
CA THR A 32 -20.57 -25.19 -9.50
C THR A 32 -20.53 -26.32 -10.53
N GLY A 33 -21.35 -27.37 -10.35
CA GLY A 33 -21.47 -28.47 -11.31
C GLY A 33 -21.85 -28.05 -12.75
N ASN A 34 -22.31 -26.80 -12.95
CA ASN A 34 -22.67 -26.21 -14.23
C ASN A 34 -21.69 -25.11 -14.72
N GLY A 35 -20.53 -24.93 -14.06
CA GLY A 35 -19.52 -23.94 -14.42
C GLY A 35 -19.22 -22.90 -13.33
N LEU A 36 -18.49 -21.85 -13.70
CA LEU A 36 -18.07 -20.77 -12.79
C LEU A 36 -19.24 -19.80 -12.53
N ASN A 37 -19.56 -19.57 -11.26
CA ASN A 37 -20.46 -18.49 -10.90
C ASN A 37 -19.74 -17.14 -10.99
N MET A 38 -19.79 -16.51 -12.17
CA MET A 38 -19.08 -15.26 -12.45
C MET A 38 -19.49 -14.12 -11.52
N GLY A 39 -20.77 -14.00 -11.16
CA GLY A 39 -21.24 -12.96 -10.26
C GLY A 39 -20.64 -13.07 -8.86
N MET A 40 -20.58 -14.29 -8.33
CA MET A 40 -19.98 -14.56 -7.03
C MET A 40 -18.45 -14.43 -7.05
N LEU A 41 -17.80 -14.82 -8.15
CA LEU A 41 -16.37 -14.63 -8.35
C LEU A 41 -16.00 -13.14 -8.40
N LEU A 42 -16.77 -12.32 -9.11
CA LEU A 42 -16.56 -10.88 -9.19
C LEU A 42 -16.80 -10.20 -7.83
N ALA A 43 -17.84 -10.62 -7.09
CA ALA A 43 -18.10 -10.11 -5.74
C ALA A 43 -16.94 -10.44 -4.79
N PHE A 44 -16.43 -11.67 -4.84
CA PHE A 44 -15.26 -12.08 -4.07
C PHE A 44 -14.00 -11.31 -4.47
N ALA A 45 -13.75 -11.15 -5.78
CA ALA A 45 -12.60 -10.37 -6.28
C ALA A 45 -12.69 -8.90 -5.87
N ALA A 46 -13.88 -8.31 -5.90
CA ALA A 46 -14.10 -6.96 -5.40
C ALA A 46 -13.81 -6.88 -3.90
N LEU A 47 -14.34 -7.81 -3.10
CA LEU A 47 -14.13 -7.82 -1.65
C LEU A 47 -12.65 -7.97 -1.28
N ILE A 48 -11.93 -8.92 -1.89
CA ILE A 48 -10.50 -9.13 -1.63
C ILE A 48 -9.65 -8.00 -2.21
N GLY A 49 -9.95 -7.54 -3.43
CA GLY A 49 -9.22 -6.47 -4.10
C GLY A 49 -9.33 -5.14 -3.36
N PHE A 50 -10.56 -4.72 -3.03
CA PHE A 50 -10.79 -3.51 -2.23
C PHE A 50 -10.36 -3.71 -0.78
N GLY A 51 -10.62 -4.87 -0.17
CA GLY A 51 -10.16 -5.16 1.19
C GLY A 51 -8.64 -5.05 1.33
N GLY A 52 -7.90 -5.64 0.39
CA GLY A 52 -6.45 -5.53 0.32
C GLY A 52 -5.96 -4.09 0.10
N SER A 53 -6.63 -3.31 -0.74
CA SER A 53 -6.24 -1.92 -0.99
C SER A 53 -6.47 -1.03 0.23
N PHE A 54 -7.56 -1.22 0.99
CA PHE A 54 -7.79 -0.51 2.26
C PHE A 54 -6.72 -0.87 3.30
N ILE A 55 -6.38 -2.15 3.44
CA ILE A 55 -5.29 -2.59 4.34
C ILE A 55 -3.96 -1.95 3.93
N SER A 56 -3.65 -1.97 2.63
CA SER A 56 -2.44 -1.33 2.10
C SER A 56 -2.42 0.18 2.36
N LEU A 57 -3.56 0.86 2.17
CA LEU A 57 -3.68 2.30 2.42
C LEU A 57 -3.48 2.62 3.91
N MET A 58 -4.07 1.84 4.81
CA MET A 58 -3.88 2.00 6.25
C MET A 58 -2.42 1.82 6.67
N MET A 59 -1.69 0.90 6.04
CA MET A 59 -0.27 0.67 6.33
C MET A 59 0.65 1.70 5.67
N SER A 60 0.25 2.32 4.56
CA SER A 60 1.11 3.16 3.71
C SER A 60 1.86 4.25 4.47
N LYS A 61 1.15 5.02 5.32
CA LYS A 61 1.75 6.10 6.12
C LYS A 61 2.82 5.57 7.08
N THR A 62 2.55 4.46 7.77
CA THR A 62 3.48 3.85 8.72
C THR A 62 4.70 3.29 8.01
N MET A 63 4.48 2.60 6.88
CA MET A 63 5.58 2.08 6.06
C MET A 63 6.46 3.19 5.52
N ALA A 64 5.90 4.29 5.02
CA ALA A 64 6.67 5.43 4.51
C ALA A 64 7.57 6.05 5.58
N LYS A 65 7.09 6.19 6.82
CA LYS A 65 7.89 6.68 7.94
C LYS A 65 9.02 5.74 8.32
N TRP A 66 8.74 4.43 8.36
CA TRP A 66 9.74 3.43 8.72
C TRP A 66 10.80 3.25 7.65
N SER A 67 10.41 3.22 6.37
CA SER A 67 11.35 3.01 5.26
C SER A 67 12.30 4.19 5.05
N THR A 68 11.84 5.41 5.34
CA THR A 68 12.67 6.63 5.23
C THR A 68 13.37 7.00 6.53
N GLY A 69 13.03 6.37 7.65
CA GLY A 69 13.53 6.77 8.97
C GLY A 69 13.02 8.16 9.39
N ALA A 70 11.87 8.61 8.88
CA ALA A 70 11.36 9.94 9.12
C ALA A 70 11.00 10.15 10.61
N ARG A 71 11.48 11.27 11.17
CA ARG A 71 11.18 11.74 12.50
C ARG A 71 10.05 12.76 12.46
N VAL A 72 8.94 12.43 13.12
CA VAL A 72 7.77 13.31 13.24
C VAL A 72 8.06 14.45 14.20
N ILE A 73 7.78 15.68 13.78
CA ILE A 73 7.94 16.89 14.59
C ILE A 73 6.68 17.06 15.45
N LYS A 74 6.74 16.64 16.71
CA LYS A 74 5.65 16.86 17.70
C LYS A 74 5.65 18.27 18.27
N SER A 75 6.85 18.79 18.53
CA SER A 75 7.09 20.15 19.00
C SER A 75 8.41 20.62 18.39
N PRO A 76 8.44 21.77 17.70
CA PRO A 76 9.66 22.26 17.07
C PRO A 76 10.78 22.47 18.08
N ALA A 77 11.96 21.90 17.81
CA ALA A 77 13.15 22.06 18.65
C ALA A 77 14.01 23.28 18.24
N ASN A 78 13.81 23.81 17.03
CA ASN A 78 14.57 24.93 16.48
C ASN A 78 13.70 25.81 15.54
N GLN A 79 14.28 26.90 15.05
CA GLN A 79 13.58 27.86 14.18
C GLN A 79 13.22 27.27 12.81
N ASP A 80 14.03 26.37 12.26
CA ASP A 80 13.79 25.76 10.95
C ASP A 80 12.59 24.80 10.99
N GLU A 81 12.51 23.95 12.02
CA GLU A 81 11.34 23.10 12.28
C GLU A 81 10.09 23.94 12.53
N ALA A 82 10.20 25.04 13.26
CA ALA A 82 9.08 25.94 13.54
C ALA A 82 8.57 26.60 12.26
N TRP A 83 9.50 27.08 11.42
CA TRP A 83 9.19 27.64 10.11
C TRP A 83 8.53 26.62 9.18
N LEU A 84 9.01 25.38 9.17
CA LEU A 84 8.47 24.30 8.35
C LEU A 84 7.02 23.97 8.76
N VAL A 85 6.80 23.74 10.06
CA VAL A 85 5.46 23.40 10.60
C VAL A 85 4.47 24.56 10.38
N GLU A 86 4.90 25.80 10.59
CA GLU A 86 4.09 27.00 10.30
C GLU A 86 3.74 27.12 8.81
N SER A 87 4.72 26.89 7.94
CA SER A 87 4.52 26.97 6.49
C SER A 87 3.53 25.91 6.00
N VAL A 88 3.68 24.67 6.46
CA VAL A 88 2.72 23.59 6.14
C VAL A 88 1.33 23.94 6.67
N ARG A 89 1.22 24.42 7.92
CA ARG A 89 -0.08 24.83 8.49
C ARG A 89 -0.76 25.92 7.65
N ARG A 90 -0.04 26.98 7.30
CA ARG A 90 -0.57 28.07 6.47
C ARG A 90 -1.06 27.55 5.12
N LEU A 91 -0.31 26.64 4.48
CA LEU A 91 -0.68 26.03 3.20
C LEU A 91 -1.92 25.13 3.34
N SER A 92 -1.96 24.26 4.35
CA SER A 92 -3.08 23.37 4.61
C SER A 92 -4.36 24.13 4.94
N THR A 93 -4.29 25.17 5.80
CA THR A 93 -5.43 26.03 6.12
C THR A 93 -5.94 26.76 4.88
N LYS A 94 -5.04 27.32 4.05
CA LYS A 94 -5.43 27.98 2.80
C LYS A 94 -6.11 27.02 1.82
N ALA A 95 -5.67 25.77 1.77
CA ALA A 95 -6.25 24.74 0.93
C ALA A 95 -7.50 24.07 1.53
N GLY A 96 -7.88 24.40 2.77
CA GLY A 96 -9.02 23.78 3.46
C GLY A 96 -8.78 22.36 3.95
N PHE A 97 -7.52 21.91 4.04
CA PHE A 97 -7.16 20.60 4.56
C PHE A 97 -6.88 20.64 6.07
N ALA A 98 -7.16 19.53 6.75
CA ALA A 98 -6.70 19.32 8.11
C ALA A 98 -5.16 19.36 8.17
N MET A 99 -4.60 19.80 9.30
CA MET A 99 -3.16 19.88 9.49
C MET A 99 -2.52 18.50 9.34
N PRO A 100 -1.65 18.27 8.34
CA PRO A 100 -0.97 17.01 8.17
C PRO A 100 0.13 16.84 9.22
N GLU A 101 0.57 15.59 9.40
CA GLU A 101 1.74 15.28 10.20
C GLU A 101 3.00 15.71 9.44
N VAL A 102 3.84 16.52 10.07
CA VAL A 102 5.11 16.99 9.47
C VAL A 102 6.25 16.17 10.03
N ALA A 103 7.08 15.63 9.14
CA ALA A 103 8.26 14.84 9.49
C ALA A 103 9.46 15.24 8.63
N ILE A 104 10.65 15.00 9.18
CA ILE A 104 11.94 15.21 8.52
C ILE A 104 12.69 13.88 8.49
N TYR A 105 13.40 13.61 7.40
CA TYR A 105 14.23 12.43 7.23
C TYR A 105 15.60 12.85 6.70
N ASP A 106 16.60 12.00 6.92
CA ASP A 106 17.96 12.23 6.42
C ASP A 106 18.12 11.59 5.04
N GLY A 107 18.66 12.33 4.07
CA GLY A 107 18.78 11.87 2.69
C GLY A 107 19.05 12.97 1.67
N ALA A 108 18.94 12.61 0.39
CA ALA A 108 19.06 13.58 -0.70
C ALA A 108 17.94 14.64 -0.62
N PRO A 109 18.17 15.89 -1.08
CA PRO A 109 17.18 16.96 -1.02
C PRO A 109 15.89 16.61 -1.79
N ASN A 110 14.85 16.19 -1.07
CA ASN A 110 13.57 15.77 -1.64
C ASN A 110 12.41 15.89 -0.63
N ALA A 111 11.19 16.08 -1.12
CA ALA A 111 9.96 16.15 -0.30
C ALA A 111 8.82 15.38 -0.97
N PHE A 112 7.97 14.72 -0.17
CA PHE A 112 6.81 13.96 -0.62
C PHE A 112 5.66 14.09 0.39
N ALA A 113 4.42 13.92 -0.08
CA ALA A 113 3.19 14.07 0.70
C ALA A 113 2.12 13.07 0.25
#